data_AF-A0A9D3RRY0-F1
#
_entry.id   AF-A0A9D3RRY0-F1
#
_cell.length_a   1.000
_cell.length_b   1.000
_cell.length_c   1.000
_cell.angle_alpha   90.00
_cell.angle_beta   90.00
_cell.angle_gamma   90.00
#
_symmetry.space_group_name_H-M   'P 1'
#
loop_
_entity.id
_entity.type
_entity.pdbx_description
1 polymer ?
#
loop_
_entity_poly.entity_id
_entity_poly.type
_entity_poly.pdbx_seq_one_letter_code
_entity_poly.pdbx_strand_id
1 'polypeptide(L)'
;MRTRWIIHNQGLDLVNVHLFHDASNLIACNSSPSVYSGNRQKALRYVINRISDGSYAPVPFFLFGDFNFRLDTLSLVESLSRSADVQTVKKDSSNEVEKIICEEKDNDHKVLLHIETKLFAYLHEAVFREDNGRALLKYDKEITAFQDVITEEDIRFPPSSYPYSEDYNKPTQYMNTRCPSWCDRILMSHSARDVIHRDGGGGQQCGV
;
A
#
# COMPACT_ATOMS: atom_id res chain seq x y z
N MET A 1 -3.71 -3.60 -17.68
CA MET A 1 -3.20 -3.68 -19.08
C MET A 1 -1.94 -4.54 -19.06
N ARG A 2 -1.77 -5.51 -19.97
CA ARG A 2 -0.56 -6.35 -20.08
C ARG A 2 0.08 -6.11 -21.44
N THR A 3 1.39 -5.90 -21.47
CA THR A 3 2.19 -5.83 -22.70
C THR A 3 3.37 -6.79 -22.59
N ARG A 4 3.67 -7.48 -23.69
CA ARG A 4 4.79 -8.41 -23.79
C ARG A 4 5.82 -7.84 -24.75
N TRP A 5 7.07 -7.78 -24.31
CA TRP A 5 8.18 -7.22 -25.06
C TRP A 5 9.25 -8.28 -25.26
N ILE A 6 9.95 -8.21 -26.39
CA ILE A 6 11.16 -8.98 -26.65
C ILE A 6 12.27 -7.96 -26.90
N ILE A 7 13.25 -7.91 -26.00
CA ILE A 7 14.37 -6.99 -26.07
C ILE A 7 15.65 -7.84 -26.07
N HIS A 8 16.51 -7.69 -27.07
CA HIS A 8 17.74 -8.51 -27.21
C HIS A 8 17.49 -10.03 -27.07
N ASN A 9 16.41 -10.53 -27.67
CA ASN A 9 15.98 -11.93 -27.61
C ASN A 9 15.58 -12.42 -26.20
N GLN A 10 15.37 -11.52 -25.24
CA GLN A 10 14.82 -11.79 -23.92
C GLN A 10 13.37 -11.28 -23.85
N GLY A 11 12.44 -12.17 -23.49
CA GLY A 11 11.04 -11.80 -23.29
C GLY A 11 10.82 -11.22 -21.90
N LEU A 12 9.95 -10.21 -21.78
CA LEU A 12 9.48 -9.68 -20.50
C LEU A 12 8.02 -9.21 -20.60
N ASP A 13 7.30 -9.30 -19.50
CA ASP A 13 5.93 -8.80 -19.38
C ASP A 13 5.87 -7.56 -18.47
N LEU A 14 5.19 -6.52 -18.96
CA LEU A 14 4.88 -5.31 -18.21
C LEU A 14 3.36 -5.24 -17.99
N VAL A 15 2.93 -5.24 -16.73
CA VAL A 15 1.52 -5.28 -16.37
C VAL A 15 1.17 -4.11 -15.48
N ASN A 16 0.37 -3.19 -16.03
CA ASN A 16 -0.26 -2.14 -15.25
C ASN A 16 -1.51 -2.68 -14.55
N VAL A 17 -1.54 -2.62 -13.22
CA VAL A 17 -2.62 -3.07 -12.34
C VAL A 17 -3.21 -1.86 -11.61
N HIS A 18 -4.54 -1.75 -11.65
CA HIS A 18 -5.28 -0.79 -10.84
C HIS A 18 -6.33 -1.58 -10.03
N LEU A 19 -6.13 -1.68 -8.71
CA LEU A 19 -7.07 -2.36 -7.82
C LEU A 19 -8.04 -1.36 -7.18
N PHE A 20 -9.17 -1.87 -6.70
CA PHE A 20 -10.22 -1.02 -6.13
C PHE A 20 -9.78 -0.41 -4.79
N HIS A 21 -10.22 0.82 -4.54
CA HIS A 21 -9.98 1.57 -3.31
C HIS A 21 -10.98 1.20 -2.20
N ASP A 22 -10.63 1.50 -0.96
CA ASP A 22 -11.56 1.36 0.17
C ASP A 22 -12.73 2.34 0.03
N ALA A 23 -13.96 1.90 0.28
CA ALA A 23 -15.13 2.78 0.26
C ALA A 23 -15.34 3.50 1.61
N SER A 24 -14.87 2.90 2.71
CA SER A 24 -15.02 3.44 4.07
C SER A 24 -13.78 3.15 4.91
N ASN A 25 -13.18 4.20 5.50
CA ASN A 25 -12.09 4.03 6.46
C ASN A 25 -12.55 3.27 7.72
N LEU A 26 -13.82 3.40 8.11
CA LEU A 26 -14.38 2.72 9.29
C LEU A 26 -14.46 1.20 9.08
N ILE A 27 -14.84 0.76 7.89
CA ILE A 27 -14.85 -0.66 7.54
C ILE A 27 -13.40 -1.20 7.49
N ALA A 28 -12.46 -0.38 7.02
CA ALA A 28 -11.04 -0.73 7.04
C ALA A 28 -10.50 -0.89 8.48
N CYS A 29 -11.02 -0.13 9.44
CA CYS A 29 -10.68 -0.27 10.87
C CYS A 29 -11.35 -1.45 11.58
N ASN A 30 -12.34 -2.12 10.98
CA ASN A 30 -13.12 -3.13 11.71
C ASN A 30 -12.37 -4.48 11.86
N SER A 31 -11.36 -4.74 11.04
CA SER A 31 -10.63 -6.01 11.02
C SER A 31 -9.20 -5.83 10.52
N SER A 32 -8.29 -6.68 11.02
CA SER A 32 -6.88 -6.73 10.61
C SER A 32 -6.57 -8.16 10.09
N PRO A 33 -6.28 -8.35 8.79
CA PRO A 33 -6.39 -7.38 7.69
C PRO A 33 -7.86 -7.07 7.32
N SER A 34 -8.09 -5.94 6.66
CA SER A 34 -9.44 -5.49 6.31
C SER A 34 -10.08 -6.34 5.20
N VAL A 35 -11.41 -6.31 5.10
CA VAL A 35 -12.16 -6.95 4.01
C VAL A 35 -11.70 -6.44 2.63
N TYR A 36 -11.35 -5.15 2.53
CA TYR A 36 -10.83 -4.58 1.28
C TYR A 36 -9.49 -5.17 0.90
N SER A 37 -8.58 -5.32 1.87
CA SER A 37 -7.30 -6.00 1.64
C SER A 37 -7.49 -7.44 1.18
N GLY A 38 -8.39 -8.20 1.81
CA GLY A 38 -8.69 -9.58 1.38
C GLY A 38 -9.25 -9.67 -0.04
N ASN A 39 -10.07 -8.69 -0.45
CA ASN A 39 -10.57 -8.62 -1.83
C ASN A 39 -9.45 -8.24 -2.82
N ARG A 40 -8.52 -7.34 -2.44
CA ARG A 40 -7.39 -6.92 -3.28
C ARG A 40 -6.43 -8.07 -3.47
N GLN A 41 -6.21 -8.82 -2.39
CA GLN A 41 -5.41 -10.04 -2.40
C GLN A 41 -5.94 -11.03 -3.45
N LYS A 42 -7.25 -11.31 -3.44
CA LYS A 42 -7.88 -12.20 -4.42
C LYS A 42 -7.75 -11.67 -5.86
N ALA A 43 -7.99 -10.38 -6.05
CA ALA A 43 -7.90 -9.74 -7.37
C ALA A 43 -6.47 -9.80 -7.94
N LEU A 44 -5.46 -9.46 -7.14
CA LEU A 44 -4.07 -9.52 -7.57
C LEU A 44 -3.62 -10.96 -7.83
N ARG A 45 -4.03 -11.92 -6.97
CA ARG A 45 -3.73 -13.35 -7.18
C ARG A 45 -4.32 -13.85 -8.49
N TYR A 46 -5.54 -13.43 -8.83
CA TYR A 46 -6.16 -13.75 -10.11
C TYR A 46 -5.35 -13.20 -11.29
N VAL A 47 -4.87 -11.94 -11.21
CA VAL A 47 -4.01 -11.34 -12.24
C VAL A 47 -2.71 -12.14 -12.41
N ILE A 48 -2.03 -12.49 -11.32
CA ILE A 48 -0.78 -13.27 -11.34
C ILE A 48 -1.01 -14.64 -11.99
N ASN A 49 -2.09 -15.33 -11.61
CA ASN A 49 -2.44 -16.63 -12.17
C ASN A 49 -2.72 -16.53 -13.69
N ARG A 50 -3.36 -15.44 -14.14
CA ARG A 50 -3.63 -15.20 -15.57
C ARG A 50 -2.38 -14.84 -16.37
N ILE A 51 -1.38 -14.22 -15.75
CA ILE A 51 -0.09 -13.95 -16.40
C ILE A 51 0.65 -15.27 -16.65
N SER A 52 0.57 -16.17 -15.67
CA SER A 52 1.24 -17.48 -15.64
C SER A 52 0.44 -18.60 -16.33
N ASP A 53 -0.76 -18.28 -16.84
CA ASP A 53 -1.62 -19.21 -17.55
C ASP A 53 -0.91 -19.68 -18.84
N GLY A 54 -0.90 -21.00 -19.06
CA GLY A 54 0.00 -21.73 -19.99
C GLY A 54 -0.21 -21.45 -21.48
N SER A 55 -0.90 -20.38 -21.83
CA SER A 55 -1.07 -19.91 -23.21
C SER A 55 0.25 -19.47 -23.85
N TYR A 56 1.25 -19.10 -23.05
CA TYR A 56 2.58 -18.71 -23.53
C TYR A 56 3.68 -19.19 -22.57
N ALA A 57 4.91 -19.24 -23.09
CA ALA A 57 6.08 -19.49 -22.25
C ALA A 57 6.18 -18.47 -21.11
N PRO A 58 6.54 -18.91 -19.89
CA PRO A 58 6.75 -18.01 -18.76
C PRO A 58 7.97 -17.12 -19.04
N VAL A 59 7.79 -15.82 -18.83
CA VAL A 59 8.83 -14.80 -18.95
C VAL A 59 8.86 -13.99 -17.65
N PRO A 60 10.01 -13.37 -17.30
CA PRO A 60 10.06 -12.38 -16.22
C PRO A 60 8.98 -11.32 -16.38
N PHE A 61 8.32 -10.94 -15.29
CA PHE A 61 7.25 -9.94 -15.34
C PHE A 61 7.36 -8.89 -14.24
N PHE A 62 6.90 -7.69 -14.57
CA PHE A 62 6.78 -6.55 -13.66
C PHE A 62 5.31 -6.15 -13.55
N LEU A 63 4.86 -5.96 -12.32
CA LEU A 63 3.54 -5.44 -11.99
C LEU A 63 3.73 -4.02 -11.45
N PHE A 64 3.04 -3.04 -12.01
CA PHE A 64 3.11 -1.67 -11.52
C PHE A 64 1.76 -0.99 -11.61
N GLY A 65 1.60 0.13 -10.90
CA GLY A 65 0.38 0.93 -10.92
C GLY A 65 -0.18 1.17 -9.52
N ASP A 66 -1.45 1.55 -9.47
CA ASP A 66 -2.16 1.83 -8.23
C ASP A 66 -2.80 0.56 -7.68
N PHE A 67 -2.09 -0.10 -6.76
CA PHE A 67 -2.60 -1.29 -6.08
C PHE A 67 -3.62 -0.95 -5.01
N ASN A 68 -3.80 0.34 -4.67
CA ASN A 68 -4.63 0.77 -3.55
C ASN A 68 -4.30 0.02 -2.25
N PHE A 69 -3.05 -0.42 -2.08
CA PHE A 69 -2.59 -1.05 -0.85
C PHE A 69 -2.62 -0.03 0.27
N ARG A 70 -3.18 -0.42 1.40
CA ARG A 70 -3.35 0.43 2.57
C ARG A 70 -2.57 -0.18 3.73
N LEU A 71 -2.16 0.70 4.63
CA LEU A 71 -1.69 0.27 5.93
C LEU A 71 -2.83 -0.44 6.65
N ASP A 72 -2.49 -1.42 7.48
CA ASP A 72 -3.43 -2.06 8.41
C ASP A 72 -4.01 -1.02 9.37
N THR A 73 -5.14 -0.42 8.99
CA THR A 73 -5.71 0.74 9.67
C THR A 73 -6.05 0.42 11.13
N LEU A 74 -6.55 -0.78 11.42
CA LEU A 74 -6.83 -1.19 12.80
C LEU A 74 -5.54 -1.23 13.64
N SER A 75 -4.52 -1.95 13.18
CA SER A 75 -3.22 -2.03 13.90
C SER A 75 -2.54 -0.67 14.04
N LEU A 76 -2.69 0.19 13.02
CA LEU A 76 -2.16 1.55 13.03
C LEU A 76 -2.89 2.40 14.08
N VAL A 77 -4.22 2.41 14.06
CA VAL A 77 -5.05 3.15 15.03
C VAL A 77 -4.73 2.70 16.45
N GLU A 78 -4.65 1.40 16.72
CA GLU A 78 -4.26 0.88 18.04
C GLU A 78 -2.88 1.37 18.49
N SER A 79 -1.94 1.54 17.55
CA SER A 79 -0.61 2.07 17.88
C SER A 79 -0.60 3.58 18.09
N LEU A 80 -1.40 4.33 17.33
CA LEU A 80 -1.51 5.78 17.47
C LEU A 80 -2.31 6.15 18.72
N SER A 81 -3.29 5.32 19.10
CA SER A 81 -4.16 5.52 20.25
C SER A 81 -3.63 4.91 21.54
N ARG A 82 -2.39 4.40 21.57
CA ARG A 82 -1.81 3.74 22.74
C ARG A 82 -1.74 4.64 23.99
N SER A 83 -1.63 5.95 23.78
CA SER A 83 -1.64 7.01 24.81
C SER A 83 -2.92 7.84 24.81
N ALA A 84 -3.94 7.42 24.06
CA ALA A 84 -5.20 8.13 23.86
C ALA A 84 -6.38 7.34 24.45
N ASP A 85 -7.48 8.02 24.75
CA ASP A 85 -8.78 7.40 24.96
C ASP A 85 -9.52 7.29 23.63
N VAL A 86 -10.09 6.12 23.35
CA VAL A 86 -10.73 5.83 22.06
C VAL A 86 -12.25 5.84 22.25
N GLN A 87 -12.91 6.78 21.60
CA GLN A 87 -14.36 6.90 21.58
C GLN A 87 -14.90 6.50 20.21
N THR A 88 -15.76 5.50 20.21
CA THR A 88 -16.46 5.02 19.01
C THR A 88 -17.91 5.47 19.09
N VAL A 89 -18.31 6.39 18.21
CA VAL A 89 -19.71 6.83 18.13
C VAL A 89 -20.44 5.99 17.10
N LYS A 90 -21.59 5.47 17.51
CA LYS A 90 -22.44 4.61 16.69
C LYS A 90 -23.73 5.34 16.34
N LYS A 91 -24.32 4.99 15.20
CA LYS A 91 -25.67 5.45 14.85
C LYS A 91 -26.70 4.83 15.78
N ASP A 92 -27.58 5.68 16.31
CA ASP A 92 -28.68 5.31 17.21
C ASP A 92 -29.63 4.25 16.61
N SER A 93 -29.70 4.13 15.29
CA SER A 93 -30.63 3.26 14.58
C SER A 93 -30.06 1.94 14.06
N SER A 94 -28.73 1.79 13.91
CA SER A 94 -28.13 0.59 13.29
C SER A 94 -26.98 -0.04 14.08
N ASN A 95 -26.55 0.54 15.20
CA ASN A 95 -25.36 0.11 15.96
C ASN A 95 -24.06 0.07 15.10
N GLU A 96 -24.11 0.65 13.89
CA GLU A 96 -22.98 0.84 12.99
C GLU A 96 -22.12 2.00 13.49
N VAL A 97 -20.80 1.85 13.42
CA VAL A 97 -19.86 2.89 13.78
C VAL A 97 -19.95 4.02 12.74
N GLU A 98 -20.18 5.25 13.22
CA GLU A 98 -20.26 6.46 12.39
C GLU A 98 -18.96 7.25 12.40
N LYS A 99 -18.29 7.30 13.55
CA LYS A 99 -17.00 7.99 13.72
C LYS A 99 -16.19 7.38 14.85
N ILE A 100 -14.87 7.43 14.70
CA ILE A 100 -13.90 7.06 15.72
C ILE A 100 -13.10 8.32 16.06
N ILE A 101 -13.10 8.70 17.33
CA ILE A 101 -12.39 9.85 17.86
C ILE A 101 -11.40 9.33 18.90
N CYS A 102 -10.13 9.71 18.79
CA CYS A 102 -9.12 9.41 19.81
C CYS A 102 -8.65 10.72 20.44
N GLU A 103 -8.77 10.83 21.76
CA GLU A 103 -8.41 12.03 22.53
C GLU A 103 -7.23 11.74 23.46
N GLU A 104 -6.32 12.69 23.63
CA GLU A 104 -5.18 12.51 24.54
C GLU A 104 -5.64 12.43 26.01
N LYS A 105 -5.10 11.48 26.79
CA LYS A 105 -5.52 11.25 28.18
C LYS A 105 -5.09 12.35 29.17
N ASP A 106 -3.97 13.03 28.87
CA ASP A 106 -3.27 13.88 29.85
C ASP A 106 -3.22 15.38 29.46
N ASN A 107 -3.75 15.80 28.31
CA ASN A 107 -3.56 17.16 27.79
C ASN A 107 -4.84 17.71 27.12
N ASP A 108 -5.55 18.62 27.79
CA ASP A 108 -6.69 19.42 27.28
C ASP A 108 -7.81 18.67 26.50
N HIS A 109 -7.86 17.34 26.55
CA HIS A 109 -8.69 16.50 25.67
C HIS A 109 -8.53 16.83 24.18
N LYS A 110 -7.30 17.07 23.72
CA LYS A 110 -7.07 17.32 22.29
C LYS A 110 -7.38 16.09 21.45
N VAL A 111 -8.16 16.27 20.39
CA VAL A 111 -8.47 15.23 19.40
C VAL A 111 -7.21 14.91 18.60
N LEU A 112 -6.64 13.74 18.84
CA LEU A 112 -5.45 13.24 18.18
C LEU A 112 -5.78 12.63 16.82
N LEU A 113 -6.88 11.85 16.76
CA LEU A 113 -7.28 11.13 15.55
C LEU A 113 -8.79 11.20 15.38
N HIS A 114 -9.23 11.57 14.19
CA HIS A 114 -10.63 11.59 13.80
C HIS A 114 -10.83 10.81 12.50
N ILE A 115 -11.59 9.72 12.58
CA ILE A 115 -11.89 8.85 11.45
C ILE A 115 -13.39 8.83 11.22
N GLU A 116 -13.79 9.10 9.98
CA GLU A 116 -15.14 8.88 9.47
C GLU A 116 -15.05 8.07 8.17
N THR A 117 -16.19 7.80 7.53
CA THR A 117 -16.26 7.04 6.27
C THR A 117 -15.29 7.59 5.20
N LYS A 118 -15.19 8.92 5.07
CA LYS A 118 -14.34 9.62 4.10
C LYS A 118 -13.43 10.67 4.75
N LEU A 119 -13.20 10.55 6.06
CA LEU A 119 -12.32 11.45 6.80
C LEU A 119 -11.28 10.61 7.54
N PHE A 120 -10.04 11.04 7.48
CA PHE A 120 -8.95 10.56 8.31
C PHE A 120 -8.08 11.77 8.62
N ALA A 121 -8.29 12.36 9.80
CA ALA A 121 -7.54 13.52 10.26
C ALA A 121 -6.72 13.10 11.48
N TYR A 122 -5.41 13.19 11.37
CA TYR A 122 -4.48 12.90 12.47
C TYR A 122 -3.66 14.15 12.78
N LEU A 123 -3.63 14.55 14.06
CA LEU A 123 -2.97 15.80 14.48
C LEU A 123 -1.47 15.80 14.16
N HIS A 124 -0.81 14.64 14.26
CA HIS A 124 0.63 14.50 14.03
C HIS A 124 0.93 13.92 12.63
N GLU A 125 0.47 14.57 11.57
CA GLU A 125 0.73 14.17 10.17
C GLU A 125 2.24 13.99 9.86
N ALA A 126 3.11 14.65 10.63
CA ALA A 126 4.57 14.51 10.50
C ALA A 126 5.06 13.06 10.68
N VAL A 127 4.37 12.24 11.47
CA VAL A 127 4.72 10.82 11.71
C VAL A 127 4.75 10.00 10.40
N PHE A 128 3.94 10.37 9.42
CA PHE A 128 3.92 9.71 8.11
C PHE A 128 5.13 10.07 7.24
N ARG A 129 5.82 11.17 7.53
CA ARG A 129 7.00 11.64 6.78
C ARG A 129 8.31 11.37 7.50
N GLU A 130 8.26 11.27 8.82
CA GLU A 130 9.43 11.01 9.65
C GLU A 130 10.06 9.65 9.30
N ASP A 131 11.39 9.64 9.11
CA ASP A 131 12.16 8.47 8.65
C ASP A 131 11.57 7.77 7.41
N ASN A 132 11.01 8.54 6.46
CA ASN A 132 10.34 8.03 5.26
C ASN A 132 9.20 7.02 5.57
N GLY A 133 8.57 7.14 6.74
CA GLY A 133 7.53 6.21 7.16
C GLY A 133 8.04 4.80 7.45
N ARG A 134 9.34 4.58 7.67
CA ARG A 134 9.91 3.24 7.91
C ARG A 134 9.24 2.51 9.09
N ALA A 135 8.84 3.25 10.12
CA ALA A 135 8.08 2.72 11.25
C ALA A 135 6.67 2.22 10.87
N LEU A 136 6.12 2.69 9.75
CA LEU A 136 4.80 2.34 9.23
C LEU A 136 4.84 1.13 8.27
N LEU A 137 6.01 0.81 7.70
CA LEU A 137 6.16 -0.36 6.81
C LEU A 137 5.75 -1.67 7.49
N LYS A 138 5.83 -1.76 8.83
CA LYS A 138 5.34 -2.92 9.60
C LYS A 138 3.82 -3.13 9.50
N TYR A 139 3.07 -2.10 9.12
CA TYR A 139 1.63 -2.16 8.88
C TYR A 139 1.29 -2.40 7.40
N ASP A 140 2.28 -2.33 6.50
CA ASP A 140 2.10 -2.75 5.11
C ASP A 140 2.25 -4.27 5.01
N LYS A 141 1.15 -4.97 5.30
CA LYS A 141 1.09 -6.44 5.33
C LYS A 141 0.57 -7.05 4.03
N GLU A 142 0.08 -6.23 3.08
CA GLU A 142 -0.60 -6.73 1.88
C GLU A 142 0.36 -7.49 0.96
N ILE A 143 1.62 -7.04 0.87
CA ILE A 143 2.66 -7.69 0.06
C ILE A 143 3.08 -9.05 0.63
N THR A 144 3.01 -9.24 1.96
CA THR A 144 3.41 -10.48 2.64
C THR A 144 2.67 -11.70 2.10
N ALA A 145 1.43 -11.51 1.64
CA ALA A 145 0.61 -12.54 1.02
C ALA A 145 1.12 -13.04 -0.35
N PHE A 146 2.13 -12.40 -0.93
CA PHE A 146 2.60 -12.63 -2.30
C PHE A 146 4.12 -12.89 -2.41
N GLN A 147 4.82 -12.96 -1.28
CA GLN A 147 6.27 -13.24 -1.24
C GLN A 147 6.64 -14.58 -1.90
N ASP A 148 5.66 -15.48 -2.07
CA ASP A 148 5.80 -16.74 -2.78
C ASP A 148 6.03 -16.58 -4.29
N VAL A 149 5.51 -15.51 -4.92
CA VAL A 149 5.56 -15.33 -6.39
C VAL A 149 6.26 -14.06 -6.83
N ILE A 150 6.17 -13.00 -6.03
CA ILE A 150 6.68 -11.68 -6.37
C ILE A 150 7.47 -11.09 -5.22
N THR A 151 8.30 -10.12 -5.56
CA THR A 151 9.19 -9.40 -4.65
C THR A 151 9.17 -7.92 -5.01
N GLU A 152 9.57 -7.09 -4.07
CA GLU A 152 9.68 -5.64 -4.22
C GLU A 152 11.03 -5.19 -3.66
N GLU A 153 11.56 -4.09 -4.20
CA GLU A 153 12.76 -3.43 -3.67
C GLU A 153 12.45 -2.66 -2.38
N ASP A 154 13.48 -2.34 -1.60
CA ASP A 154 13.31 -1.60 -0.35
C ASP A 154 12.64 -0.24 -0.58
N ILE A 155 11.48 -0.04 0.06
CA ILE A 155 10.80 1.26 0.08
C ILE A 155 11.60 2.23 0.96
N ARG A 156 12.24 3.21 0.33
CA ARG A 156 13.05 4.27 0.99
C ARG A 156 12.47 5.67 0.82
N PHE A 157 11.21 5.75 0.42
CA PHE A 157 10.48 6.98 0.20
C PHE A 157 9.24 7.02 1.11
N PRO A 158 8.79 8.21 1.53
CA PRO A 158 7.59 8.34 2.36
C PRO A 158 6.37 7.82 1.59
N PRO A 159 5.25 7.48 2.27
CA PRO A 159 3.99 7.12 1.64
C PRO A 159 3.63 8.14 0.56
N SER A 160 3.85 7.71 -0.68
CA SER A 160 3.46 8.44 -1.87
C SER A 160 2.12 7.89 -2.31
N SER A 161 1.29 8.77 -2.85
CA SER A 161 -0.01 8.48 -3.46
C SER A 161 -1.20 8.42 -2.51
N TYR A 162 -1.77 9.59 -2.35
CA TYR A 162 -3.19 9.84 -2.31
C TYR A 162 -3.86 10.07 -0.94
N PRO A 163 -4.43 11.27 -0.72
CA PRO A 163 -4.27 12.49 -1.51
C PRO A 163 -3.32 13.48 -0.82
N TYR A 164 -2.39 14.06 -1.57
CA TYR A 164 -1.82 15.37 -1.22
C TYR A 164 -2.84 16.45 -1.60
N SER A 165 -2.73 17.63 -1.00
CA SER A 165 -3.57 18.78 -1.34
C SER A 165 -3.44 19.12 -2.84
N GLU A 166 -4.57 19.40 -3.49
CA GLU A 166 -4.62 19.91 -4.87
C GLU A 166 -4.18 21.38 -4.96
N ASP A 167 -3.98 22.05 -3.82
CA ASP A 167 -3.42 23.39 -3.76
C ASP A 167 -1.93 23.37 -4.13
N TYR A 168 -1.60 23.97 -5.28
CA TYR A 168 -0.23 24.10 -5.78
C TYR A 168 0.69 24.86 -4.82
N ASN A 169 0.15 25.66 -3.90
CA ASN A 169 0.93 26.36 -2.87
C ASN A 169 1.27 25.48 -1.65
N LYS A 170 0.69 24.27 -1.55
CA LYS A 170 0.85 23.37 -0.39
C LYS A 170 1.11 21.92 -0.83
N PRO A 171 2.19 21.65 -1.58
CA PRO A 171 2.45 20.34 -2.18
C PRO A 171 2.73 19.22 -1.16
N THR A 172 3.02 19.57 0.10
CA THR A 172 3.37 18.61 1.15
C THR A 172 2.24 18.32 2.14
N GLN A 173 1.07 18.94 1.97
CA GLN A 173 -0.07 18.74 2.87
C GLN A 173 -0.87 17.52 2.43
N TYR A 174 -1.22 16.62 3.35
CA TYR A 174 -2.15 15.53 3.04
C TYR A 174 -3.59 16.05 3.03
N MET A 175 -4.42 15.49 2.17
CA MET A 175 -5.87 15.63 2.28
C MET A 175 -6.36 14.68 3.37
N ASN A 176 -7.15 15.21 4.29
CA ASN A 176 -7.72 14.47 5.41
C ASN A 176 -8.83 13.48 5.01
N THR A 177 -8.83 12.95 3.79
CA THR A 177 -9.89 12.04 3.34
C THR A 177 -9.59 10.56 3.62
N ARG A 178 -8.30 10.19 3.65
CA ARG A 178 -7.83 8.80 3.78
C ARG A 178 -6.51 8.74 4.54
N CYS A 179 -6.25 7.59 5.14
CA CYS A 179 -4.95 7.32 5.77
C CYS A 179 -3.84 7.34 4.71
N PRO A 180 -2.73 8.08 4.94
CA PRO A 180 -1.56 8.00 4.07
C PRO A 180 -1.05 6.57 4.01
N SER A 181 -0.84 6.09 2.80
CA SER A 181 -0.30 4.77 2.51
C SER A 181 0.48 4.87 1.21
N TRP A 182 1.45 3.99 1.05
CA TRP A 182 1.98 3.76 -0.28
C TRP A 182 0.84 3.02 -1.03
N CYS A 183 0.26 3.57 -2.11
CA CYS A 183 -0.71 2.83 -2.96
C CYS A 183 -0.10 2.42 -4.30
N ASP A 184 0.77 3.27 -4.84
CA ASP A 184 1.58 2.98 -6.02
C ASP A 184 2.73 2.02 -5.65
N ARG A 185 2.87 0.92 -6.40
CA ARG A 185 3.94 -0.07 -6.21
C ARG A 185 4.56 -0.50 -7.52
N ILE A 186 5.77 -1.04 -7.44
CA ILE A 186 6.42 -1.75 -8.54
C ILE A 186 6.90 -3.10 -7.99
N LEU A 187 6.17 -4.15 -8.33
CA LEU A 187 6.44 -5.53 -7.93
C LEU A 187 7.06 -6.27 -9.11
N MET A 188 7.91 -7.25 -8.84
CA MET A 188 8.57 -8.03 -9.88
C MET A 188 8.54 -9.52 -9.54
N SER A 189 8.56 -10.39 -10.54
CA SER A 189 8.74 -11.82 -10.32
C SER A 189 10.15 -12.12 -9.81
N HIS A 190 10.32 -13.24 -9.10
CA HIS A 190 11.66 -13.68 -8.65
C HIS A 190 12.64 -13.80 -9.82
N SER A 191 12.17 -14.31 -10.97
CA SER A 191 12.97 -14.36 -12.20
C SER A 191 13.36 -12.99 -12.76
N ALA A 192 12.54 -11.96 -12.56
CA ALA A 192 12.87 -10.59 -12.98
C ALA A 192 13.91 -9.97 -12.04
N ARG A 193 13.79 -10.24 -10.73
CA ARG A 193 14.79 -9.85 -9.74
C ARG A 193 16.15 -10.46 -10.05
N ASP A 194 16.20 -11.76 -10.37
CA ASP A 194 17.45 -12.44 -10.73
C ASP A 194 18.13 -11.81 -11.97
N VAL A 195 17.34 -11.28 -12.90
CA VAL A 195 17.86 -10.58 -14.09
C VAL A 195 18.42 -9.21 -13.72
N ILE A 196 17.77 -8.47 -12.81
CA ILE A 196 18.24 -7.16 -12.34
C ILE A 196 19.51 -7.28 -11.51
N HIS A 197 19.57 -8.27 -10.63
CA HIS A 197 20.69 -8.51 -9.71
C HIS A 197 21.78 -9.42 -10.30
N ARG A 198 21.68 -9.78 -11.58
CA ARG A 198 22.78 -10.39 -12.32
C ARG A 198 23.85 -9.32 -12.54
N ASP A 199 24.85 -9.31 -11.65
CA ASP A 199 26.09 -8.58 -11.86
C ASP A 199 26.64 -8.86 -13.26
N GLY A 200 27.15 -7.81 -13.92
CA GLY A 200 27.78 -7.85 -15.24
C GLY A 200 29.08 -8.66 -15.31
N GLY A 201 29.18 -9.83 -14.66
CA GLY A 201 30.29 -10.78 -14.71
C GLY A 201 30.39 -11.55 -16.04
N GLY A 202 29.96 -10.94 -17.14
CA GLY A 202 30.02 -11.48 -18.50
C GLY A 202 30.90 -10.66 -19.43
N GLY A 203 31.99 -10.09 -18.90
CA GLY A 203 33.11 -9.64 -19.72
C GLY A 203 33.75 -10.85 -20.39
N GLN A 204 33.20 -11.24 -21.54
CA GLN A 204 33.77 -12.25 -22.41
C GLN A 204 35.15 -11.74 -22.84
N GLN A 205 36.21 -12.33 -22.27
CA GLN A 205 37.56 -12.22 -22.81
C GLN A 205 37.49 -12.73 -24.26
N CYS A 206 37.50 -11.81 -25.23
CA CYS A 206 37.96 -12.11 -26.57
C CYS A 206 39.47 -12.36 -26.47
N GLY A 207 39.84 -13.62 -26.23
CA GLY A 207 41.19 -14.12 -26.48
C GLY A 207 41.39 -14.22 -27.99
N VAL A 208 42.41 -13.51 -28.46
CA VAL A 208 42.99 -13.60 -29.82
C VAL A 208 43.65 -14.95 -30.01
#